data_AF-A0A2P6NVW5-F1
#
_entry.id   AF-A0A2P6NVW5-F1
#
_cell.length_a   1.000
_cell.length_b   1.000
_cell.length_c   1.000
_cell.angle_alpha   90.00
_cell.angle_beta   90.00
_cell.angle_gamma   90.00
#
_symmetry.space_group_name_H-M   'P 1'
#
loop_
_entity.id
_entity.type
_entity.pdbx_description
1 polymer ?
#
loop_
_entity_poly.entity_id
_entity_poly.type
_entity_poly.pdbx_seq_one_letter_code
_entity_poly.pdbx_strand_id
1 'polypeptide(L)'
;MVLISDALYKAGRPMYRLITQPALQVRTRATNNTFHRSLHHLTPRPVAHRSSIHHRQTSLKKNHDVDHPMQKRGLIDWITSVNPLLLKVILGTLAAGSYVLYLSIARAAFMQRRYIQNRLQTPLVLAEPPINLVRKKETKILQKYFSSSPSGPSVIIGPESAGKGLLLKGIFNGRKMSFWQDLKQNPVTNGEEFIVSFITGTGYKLSNQGSMWSSLFGFGGTRTGYTNSEIDTALNVIAESLRQEFERGWPSGVPVICLDDIHRLGTCNDLDLGKGGKVSDVPHFLKFMDWCIHISDSKLAHVVFVTSYSFAHLDLDTHAAFRRRRSMICIDYAENEDVKRFFTEMSSNFEAFQKPLPSEAVDNIVGCIGGNLEDLDRVVTGLTRGDAYFNILRSMLTDSIVQIEDHLESILETASKTTNDAEKYQLFEKFIRFWNLMEILHKDRYVNKRWIVVNIFHHQHTEELENLLQAQLISFVNERFADPISKKPDSIFSLLNSSLDSIALTAGSPKMKMAFGLLLKDEKMMKQRRWVQQQIDLRALRDREDKLIHDRKNTMDEYIQRFGHLEKLVGKESEWVRYLGQDEVDRRKQRILQAEGSLEKQIEEHNNALYTVREEINKKMTEDTRALPS
;
A
#
# COMPACT_ATOMS: atom_id res chain seq x y z
N MET A 1 -20.29 -41.28 -43.38
CA MET A 1 -19.66 -40.07 -42.82
C MET A 1 -18.19 -39.86 -43.18
N VAL A 2 -17.40 -40.91 -43.49
CA VAL A 2 -16.02 -40.74 -44.02
C VAL A 2 -15.98 -40.16 -45.46
N LEU A 3 -17.02 -40.40 -46.27
CA LEU A 3 -17.09 -39.95 -47.67
C LEU A 3 -17.39 -38.45 -47.87
N ILE A 4 -18.00 -37.75 -46.90
CA ILE A 4 -18.28 -36.31 -47.00
C ILE A 4 -17.05 -35.49 -46.60
N SER A 5 -16.20 -36.03 -45.71
CA SER A 5 -14.93 -35.42 -45.30
C SER A 5 -13.92 -35.38 -46.44
N ASP A 6 -13.91 -36.38 -47.32
CA ASP A 6 -12.91 -36.47 -48.41
C ASP A 6 -13.27 -35.56 -49.61
N ALA A 7 -14.56 -35.28 -49.81
CA ALA A 7 -15.04 -34.37 -50.85
C ALA A 7 -14.77 -32.89 -50.54
N LEU A 8 -14.89 -32.48 -49.26
CA LEU A 8 -14.61 -31.10 -48.84
C LEU A 8 -13.10 -30.81 -48.73
N TYR A 9 -12.28 -31.83 -48.45
CA TYR A 9 -10.82 -31.69 -48.40
C TYR A 9 -10.19 -31.52 -49.80
N LYS A 10 -10.82 -32.06 -50.86
CA LYS A 10 -10.35 -31.96 -52.25
C LYS A 10 -10.77 -30.68 -52.98
N ALA A 11 -11.79 -29.96 -52.50
CA ALA A 11 -12.28 -28.72 -53.13
C ALA A 11 -11.53 -27.44 -52.71
N GLY A 12 -10.69 -27.48 -51.66
CA GLY A 12 -10.04 -26.29 -51.07
C GLY A 12 -8.62 -25.95 -51.55
N ARG A 13 -8.11 -26.58 -52.62
CA ARG A 13 -6.76 -26.35 -53.17
C ARG A 13 -6.81 -25.90 -54.62
N PRO A 14 -7.31 -24.69 -54.94
CA PRO A 14 -6.40 -23.76 -55.63
C PRO A 14 -6.83 -22.29 -55.46
N MET A 15 -6.32 -21.57 -54.45
CA MET A 15 -6.40 -20.10 -54.51
C MET A 15 -5.37 -19.32 -53.69
N TYR A 16 -4.19 -19.87 -53.37
CA TYR A 16 -3.08 -19.04 -52.84
C TYR A 16 -1.73 -19.67 -53.20
N ARG A 17 -1.43 -19.70 -54.49
CA ARG A 17 -0.06 -19.85 -55.04
C ARG A 17 -0.05 -19.26 -56.44
N LEU A 18 -0.04 -17.93 -56.50
CA LEU A 18 0.41 -17.10 -57.63
C LEU A 18 0.15 -15.66 -57.22
N ILE A 19 1.15 -15.03 -56.61
CA ILE A 19 1.63 -13.66 -56.80
C ILE A 19 2.80 -13.54 -55.82
N THR A 20 3.96 -13.97 -56.31
CA THR A 20 5.28 -13.58 -55.78
C THR A 20 5.69 -12.27 -56.44
N GLN A 21 6.28 -11.39 -55.60
CA GLN A 21 7.20 -10.25 -55.85
C GLN A 21 8.05 -10.29 -57.15
N PRO A 22 8.71 -9.20 -57.64
CA PRO A 22 9.50 -8.16 -56.90
C PRO A 22 9.35 -6.72 -57.48
N ALA A 23 9.98 -5.61 -57.04
CA ALA A 23 11.38 -5.34 -56.72
C ALA A 23 11.61 -3.99 -55.99
N LEU A 24 12.83 -3.84 -55.47
CA LEU A 24 13.42 -2.67 -54.80
C LEU A 24 13.43 -1.37 -55.63
N GLN A 25 13.30 -0.21 -54.96
CA GLN A 25 14.37 0.81 -54.97
C GLN A 25 14.19 1.91 -53.90
N VAL A 26 15.35 2.45 -53.53
CA VAL A 26 15.72 3.35 -52.43
C VAL A 26 15.28 4.80 -52.65
N ARG A 27 14.80 5.50 -51.61
CA ARG A 27 15.25 6.87 -51.30
C ARG A 27 14.87 7.35 -49.90
N THR A 28 15.91 7.87 -49.25
CA THR A 28 16.03 8.70 -48.05
C THR A 28 14.99 9.83 -47.91
N ARG A 29 14.54 10.09 -46.67
CA ARG A 29 14.66 11.41 -46.03
C ARG A 29 14.32 11.37 -44.54
N ALA A 30 15.26 11.88 -43.75
CA ALA A 30 15.07 12.30 -42.39
C ALA A 30 14.15 13.52 -42.33
N THR A 31 13.27 13.57 -41.33
CA THR A 31 12.81 14.83 -40.72
C THR A 31 12.50 14.58 -39.26
N ASN A 32 13.30 15.24 -38.41
CA ASN A 32 12.95 15.69 -37.08
C ASN A 32 11.55 16.32 -37.07
N ASN A 33 10.80 16.12 -35.99
CA ASN A 33 9.89 17.14 -35.48
C ASN A 33 9.60 16.91 -33.98
N THR A 34 10.39 17.61 -33.17
CA THR A 34 9.94 18.53 -32.12
C THR A 34 8.41 18.61 -31.91
N PHE A 35 7.94 18.16 -30.75
CA PHE A 35 6.67 18.60 -30.19
C PHE A 35 6.91 19.80 -29.29
N HIS A 36 6.49 20.97 -29.77
CA HIS A 36 6.39 22.19 -28.99
C HIS A 36 5.17 22.11 -28.06
N ARG A 37 5.40 22.48 -26.81
CA ARG A 37 4.39 22.93 -25.84
C ARG A 37 3.46 23.96 -26.49
N SER A 38 2.15 23.76 -26.38
CA SER A 38 1.20 24.87 -26.33
C SER A 38 0.36 24.76 -25.05
N LEU A 39 0.49 25.80 -24.23
CA LEU A 39 -0.39 26.13 -23.13
C LEU A 39 -1.75 26.55 -23.69
N HIS A 40 -2.83 25.97 -23.19
CA HIS A 40 -4.12 26.67 -23.14
C HIS A 40 -4.78 26.46 -21.79
N HIS A 41 -4.86 27.56 -21.06
CA HIS A 41 -5.78 27.81 -19.95
C HIS A 41 -7.21 27.50 -20.37
N LEU A 42 -7.94 26.69 -19.60
CA LEU A 42 -9.38 26.83 -19.46
C LEU A 42 -9.78 26.60 -17.99
N THR A 43 -10.24 27.70 -17.41
CA THR A 43 -10.87 27.86 -16.10
C THR A 43 -12.15 27.02 -15.94
N PRO A 44 -12.50 26.60 -14.72
CA PRO A 44 -13.72 25.83 -14.46
C PRO A 44 -14.94 26.77 -14.37
N ARG A 45 -16.08 26.33 -14.93
CA ARG A 45 -17.39 26.89 -14.58
C ARG A 45 -18.18 25.88 -13.74
N PRO A 46 -18.83 26.33 -12.66
CA PRO A 46 -19.58 25.47 -11.75
C PRO A 46 -21.02 25.32 -12.23
N VAL A 47 -21.66 24.17 -11.97
CA VAL A 47 -23.12 24.11 -11.89
C VAL A 47 -23.48 23.51 -10.55
N ALA A 48 -24.06 24.36 -9.72
CA ALA A 48 -24.61 24.06 -8.43
C ALA A 48 -26.09 23.64 -8.58
N HIS A 49 -26.44 22.59 -7.82
CA HIS A 49 -27.57 22.50 -6.91
C HIS A 49 -29.05 22.54 -7.36
N ARG A 50 -29.79 21.68 -6.61
CA ARG A 50 -31.20 21.70 -6.17
C ARG A 50 -32.20 20.93 -7.07
N SER A 51 -32.80 19.83 -6.63
CA SER A 51 -33.60 19.47 -5.42
C SER A 51 -35.09 19.81 -5.51
N SER A 52 -35.87 18.99 -4.82
CA SER A 52 -37.32 19.04 -4.50
C SER A 52 -38.22 18.35 -5.54
N ILE A 53 -39.02 17.32 -5.23
CA ILE A 53 -39.94 17.05 -4.11
C ILE A 53 -41.09 18.08 -4.05
N HIS A 54 -42.27 17.78 -4.62
CA HIS A 54 -43.45 17.23 -3.91
C HIS A 54 -44.75 17.35 -4.73
N HIS A 55 -45.56 16.28 -4.62
CA HIS A 55 -47.03 16.22 -4.52
C HIS A 55 -47.92 17.30 -5.17
N ARG A 56 -48.85 16.84 -6.03
CA ARG A 56 -50.29 16.99 -5.74
C ARG A 56 -51.17 15.94 -6.43
N GLN A 57 -52.03 15.34 -5.62
CA GLN A 57 -53.18 14.51 -5.98
C GLN A 57 -54.25 15.35 -6.71
N THR A 58 -55.02 14.72 -7.62
CA THR A 58 -56.43 14.30 -7.36
C THR A 58 -57.01 13.53 -8.55
N SER A 59 -57.54 12.34 -8.24
CA SER A 59 -58.73 11.66 -8.77
C SER A 59 -59.67 12.52 -9.66
N LEU A 60 -60.40 12.04 -10.68
CA LEU A 60 -61.06 10.75 -10.92
C LEU A 60 -61.72 10.85 -12.33
N LYS A 61 -61.59 9.83 -13.20
CA LYS A 61 -62.69 9.15 -13.94
C LYS A 61 -62.20 8.40 -15.19
N LYS A 62 -62.33 7.06 -15.13
CA LYS A 62 -62.87 6.14 -16.15
C LYS A 62 -62.70 6.51 -17.64
N ASN A 63 -61.91 5.74 -18.38
CA ASN A 63 -62.39 4.64 -19.25
C ASN A 63 -61.30 4.11 -20.20
N HIS A 64 -61.37 2.80 -20.44
CA HIS A 64 -60.85 2.03 -21.57
C HIS A 64 -59.34 1.77 -21.69
N ASP A 65 -58.97 0.62 -21.10
CA ASP A 65 -57.98 -0.30 -21.66
C ASP A 65 -58.36 -0.74 -23.08
N VAL A 66 -57.45 -0.52 -24.03
CA VAL A 66 -57.29 -1.38 -25.20
C VAL A 66 -55.80 -1.64 -25.39
N ASP A 67 -55.39 -2.83 -24.95
CA ASP A 67 -54.12 -3.45 -25.30
C ASP A 67 -53.98 -3.57 -26.82
N HIS A 68 -52.82 -3.22 -27.35
CA HIS A 68 -52.39 -3.57 -28.71
C HIS A 68 -51.47 -4.81 -28.68
N PRO A 69 -52.00 -6.04 -28.80
CA PRO A 69 -51.22 -7.23 -29.07
C PRO A 69 -51.08 -7.42 -30.58
N MET A 70 -50.39 -6.53 -31.28
CA MET A 70 -50.12 -6.69 -32.72
C MET A 70 -48.66 -6.37 -33.04
N GLN A 71 -47.75 -7.24 -32.60
CA GLN A 71 -46.43 -7.35 -33.23
C GLN A 71 -45.79 -8.75 -33.09
N LYS A 72 -46.23 -9.60 -32.14
CA LYS A 72 -45.75 -11.00 -32.03
C LYS A 72 -46.43 -12.00 -32.97
N ARG A 73 -47.65 -11.72 -33.47
CA ARG A 73 -48.35 -12.65 -34.40
C ARG A 73 -47.78 -12.64 -35.82
N GLY A 74 -47.28 -11.51 -36.31
CA GLY A 74 -46.74 -11.40 -37.67
C GLY A 74 -45.51 -12.27 -37.94
N LEU A 75 -44.64 -12.51 -36.95
CA LEU A 75 -43.47 -13.37 -37.13
C LEU A 75 -43.87 -14.85 -37.22
N ILE A 76 -44.82 -15.28 -36.39
CA ILE A 76 -45.29 -16.68 -36.35
C ILE A 76 -46.13 -16.97 -37.60
N ASP A 77 -47.03 -16.05 -37.98
CA ASP A 77 -47.87 -16.21 -39.18
C ASP A 77 -47.02 -16.20 -40.46
N TRP A 78 -45.98 -15.36 -40.53
CA TRP A 78 -45.01 -15.39 -41.63
C TRP A 78 -44.25 -16.72 -41.69
N ILE A 79 -43.75 -17.23 -40.56
CA ILE A 79 -43.07 -18.54 -40.48
C ILE A 79 -43.99 -19.69 -40.90
N THR A 80 -45.29 -19.62 -40.60
CA THR A 80 -46.27 -20.64 -41.03
C THR A 80 -46.73 -20.50 -42.48
N SER A 81 -46.67 -19.30 -43.07
CA SER A 81 -46.98 -19.07 -44.49
C SER A 81 -45.82 -19.40 -45.45
N VAL A 82 -44.61 -19.54 -44.90
CA VAL A 82 -43.40 -19.85 -45.65
C VAL A 82 -43.37 -21.36 -45.92
N ASN A 83 -43.17 -21.72 -47.19
CA ASN A 83 -43.09 -23.11 -47.67
C ASN A 83 -42.26 -24.00 -46.70
N PRO A 84 -42.76 -25.16 -46.25
CA PRO A 84 -42.07 -26.03 -45.29
C PRO A 84 -40.68 -26.47 -45.76
N LEU A 85 -40.41 -26.48 -47.08
CA LEU A 85 -39.07 -26.67 -47.63
C LEU A 85 -38.14 -25.49 -47.33
N LEU A 86 -38.63 -24.25 -47.44
CA LEU A 86 -37.86 -23.04 -47.12
C LEU A 86 -37.55 -22.99 -45.61
N LEU A 87 -38.49 -23.38 -44.75
CA LEU A 87 -38.27 -23.44 -43.30
C LEU A 87 -37.18 -24.47 -42.93
N LYS A 88 -37.17 -25.65 -43.57
CA LYS A 88 -36.09 -26.63 -43.40
C LYS A 88 -34.74 -26.10 -43.87
N VAL A 89 -34.72 -25.34 -44.96
CA VAL A 89 -33.49 -24.68 -45.46
C VAL A 89 -33.00 -23.63 -44.45
N ILE A 90 -33.89 -22.79 -43.91
CA ILE A 90 -33.55 -21.76 -42.92
C ILE A 90 -33.05 -22.39 -41.60
N LEU A 91 -33.72 -23.43 -41.10
CA LEU A 91 -33.25 -24.14 -39.91
C LEU A 91 -31.92 -24.86 -40.16
N GLY A 92 -31.74 -25.44 -41.35
CA GLY A 92 -30.50 -26.07 -41.76
C GLY A 92 -29.33 -25.07 -41.85
N THR A 93 -29.56 -23.87 -42.40
CA THR A 93 -28.55 -22.82 -42.47
C THR A 93 -28.25 -22.21 -41.10
N LEU A 94 -29.24 -22.05 -40.23
CA LEU A 94 -29.03 -21.61 -38.84
C LEU A 94 -28.24 -22.65 -38.03
N ALA A 95 -28.56 -23.94 -38.17
CA ALA A 95 -27.84 -25.02 -37.51
C ALA A 95 -26.39 -25.12 -38.02
N ALA A 96 -26.19 -25.06 -39.33
CA ALA A 96 -24.86 -25.05 -39.94
C ALA A 96 -24.06 -23.80 -39.52
N GLY A 97 -24.69 -22.61 -39.52
CA GLY A 97 -24.09 -21.37 -39.03
C GLY A 97 -23.69 -21.44 -37.56
N SER A 98 -24.57 -22.00 -36.71
CA SER A 98 -24.30 -22.21 -35.28
C SER A 98 -23.15 -23.20 -35.07
N TYR A 99 -23.09 -24.27 -35.86
CA TYR A 99 -22.01 -25.26 -35.81
C TYR A 99 -20.67 -24.66 -36.25
N VAL A 100 -20.65 -23.85 -37.32
CA VAL A 100 -19.44 -23.13 -37.78
C VAL A 100 -18.99 -22.11 -36.73
N LEU A 101 -19.92 -21.38 -36.11
CA LEU A 101 -19.61 -20.44 -35.04
C LEU A 101 -19.03 -21.17 -33.83
N TYR A 102 -19.63 -22.29 -33.41
CA TYR A 102 -19.11 -23.13 -32.34
C TYR A 102 -17.71 -23.65 -32.64
N LEU A 103 -17.46 -24.18 -33.83
CA LEU A 103 -16.13 -24.64 -34.25
C LEU A 103 -15.11 -23.49 -34.29
N SER A 104 -15.53 -22.29 -34.68
CA SER A 104 -14.66 -21.11 -34.72
C SER A 104 -14.25 -20.67 -33.31
N ILE A 105 -15.20 -20.65 -32.36
CA ILE A 105 -14.95 -20.35 -30.94
C ILE A 105 -14.05 -21.43 -30.32
N ALA A 106 -14.34 -22.71 -30.57
CA ALA A 106 -13.54 -23.83 -30.08
C ALA A 106 -12.10 -23.77 -30.63
N ARG A 107 -11.94 -23.47 -31.92
CA ARG A 107 -10.63 -23.31 -32.56
C ARG A 107 -9.88 -22.10 -32.00
N ALA A 108 -10.56 -20.98 -31.76
CA ALA A 108 -9.95 -19.81 -31.13
C ALA A 108 -9.45 -20.14 -29.73
N ALA A 109 -10.27 -20.77 -28.89
CA ALA A 109 -9.87 -21.21 -27.55
C ALA A 109 -8.69 -22.19 -27.59
N PHE A 110 -8.70 -23.17 -28.51
CA PHE A 110 -7.58 -24.09 -28.72
C PHE A 110 -6.28 -23.36 -29.10
N MET A 111 -6.37 -22.38 -30.02
CA MET A 111 -5.21 -21.58 -30.41
C MET A 111 -4.68 -20.74 -29.25
N GLN A 112 -5.55 -20.13 -28.43
CA GLN A 112 -5.15 -19.36 -27.25
C GLN A 112 -4.40 -20.25 -26.24
N ARG A 113 -4.91 -21.45 -25.95
CA ARG A 113 -4.22 -22.43 -25.08
C ARG A 113 -2.84 -22.77 -25.63
N ARG A 114 -2.72 -23.01 -26.93
CA ARG A 114 -1.43 -23.31 -27.58
C ARG A 114 -0.46 -22.13 -27.49
N TYR A 115 -0.93 -20.89 -27.60
CA TYR A 115 -0.09 -19.70 -27.42
C TYR A 115 0.42 -19.59 -25.98
N ILE A 116 -0.46 -19.78 -24.98
CA ILE A 116 -0.07 -19.77 -23.57
C ILE A 116 0.93 -20.89 -23.27
N GLN A 117 0.67 -22.11 -23.74
CA GLN A 117 1.59 -23.24 -23.56
C GLN A 117 2.94 -22.97 -24.21
N ASN A 118 2.98 -22.48 -25.46
CA ASN A 118 4.22 -22.09 -26.10
C ASN A 118 4.96 -21.01 -25.31
N ARG A 119 4.24 -20.02 -24.77
CA ARG A 119 4.81 -18.96 -23.94
C ARG A 119 5.41 -19.48 -22.65
N LEU A 120 4.73 -20.41 -21.97
CA LEU A 120 5.22 -21.10 -20.78
C LEU A 120 6.47 -21.94 -21.07
N GLN A 121 6.58 -22.54 -22.25
CA GLN A 121 7.75 -23.35 -22.62
C GLN A 121 8.98 -22.53 -23.02
N THR A 122 8.81 -21.24 -23.30
CA THR A 122 9.92 -20.32 -23.55
C THR A 122 10.62 -19.97 -22.23
N PRO A 123 11.95 -20.13 -22.13
CA PRO A 123 12.71 -19.69 -20.96
C PRO A 123 12.43 -18.21 -20.64
N LEU A 124 12.20 -17.92 -19.37
CA LEU A 124 12.06 -16.55 -18.91
C LEU A 124 13.41 -15.84 -18.99
N VAL A 125 13.50 -14.78 -19.78
CA VAL A 125 14.71 -13.94 -19.88
C VAL A 125 14.45 -12.67 -19.08
N LEU A 126 15.20 -12.50 -18.00
CA LEU A 126 15.13 -11.32 -17.14
C LEU A 126 16.40 -10.51 -17.32
N ALA A 127 16.29 -9.18 -17.24
CA ALA A 127 17.44 -8.30 -17.30
C ALA A 127 18.43 -8.66 -16.17
N GLU A 128 19.73 -8.68 -16.51
CA GLU A 128 20.76 -8.92 -15.51
C GLU A 128 20.76 -7.78 -14.47
N PRO A 129 20.88 -8.11 -13.19
CA PRO A 129 20.94 -7.09 -12.15
C PRO A 129 22.27 -6.34 -12.21
N PRO A 130 22.29 -5.04 -11.85
CA PRO A 130 23.54 -4.26 -11.77
C PRO A 130 24.50 -4.80 -10.70
N ILE A 131 23.94 -5.42 -9.64
CA ILE A 131 24.71 -6.08 -8.59
C ILE A 131 24.30 -7.54 -8.47
N ASN A 132 25.30 -8.43 -8.51
CA ASN A 132 25.10 -9.86 -8.27
C ASN A 132 25.56 -10.25 -6.86
N LEU A 133 24.74 -9.89 -5.86
CA LEU A 133 24.97 -10.32 -4.47
C LEU A 133 24.41 -11.72 -4.24
N VAL A 134 25.30 -12.71 -4.10
CA VAL A 134 24.91 -14.12 -4.02
C VAL A 134 24.45 -14.53 -2.61
N ARG A 135 23.13 -14.60 -2.41
CA ARG A 135 22.48 -15.06 -1.16
C ARG A 135 22.26 -16.59 -1.16
N LYS A 136 23.34 -17.36 -1.02
CA LYS A 136 23.33 -18.82 -1.25
C LYS A 136 22.29 -19.59 -0.43
N LYS A 137 22.08 -19.21 0.84
CA LYS A 137 21.15 -19.90 1.75
C LYS A 137 19.71 -19.73 1.26
N GLU A 138 19.28 -18.51 1.05
CA GLU A 138 17.94 -18.14 0.61
C GLU A 138 17.65 -18.68 -0.79
N THR A 139 18.62 -18.55 -1.71
CA THR A 139 18.52 -19.12 -3.07
C THR A 139 18.24 -20.61 -3.02
N LYS A 140 18.99 -21.37 -2.22
CA LYS A 140 18.82 -22.83 -2.10
C LYS A 140 17.45 -23.20 -1.53
N ILE A 141 16.98 -22.45 -0.52
CA ILE A 141 15.68 -22.71 0.11
C ILE A 141 14.53 -22.39 -0.85
N LEU A 142 14.57 -21.24 -1.51
CA LEU A 142 13.55 -20.82 -2.46
C LEU A 142 13.52 -21.71 -3.71
N GLN A 143 14.68 -22.13 -4.22
CA GLN A 143 14.75 -23.11 -5.33
C GLN A 143 14.07 -24.42 -4.95
N LYS A 144 14.32 -24.93 -3.74
CA LYS A 144 13.66 -26.14 -3.23
C LYS A 144 12.14 -25.92 -3.10
N TYR A 145 11.72 -24.77 -2.59
CA TYR A 145 10.32 -24.40 -2.45
C TYR A 145 9.59 -24.36 -3.80
N PHE A 146 10.11 -23.64 -4.78
CA PHE A 146 9.51 -23.53 -6.13
C PHE A 146 9.65 -24.78 -6.99
N SER A 147 10.40 -25.77 -6.53
CA SER A 147 10.46 -27.10 -7.17
C SER A 147 9.45 -28.09 -6.56
N SER A 148 8.87 -27.75 -5.40
CA SER A 148 7.83 -28.55 -4.74
C SER A 148 6.44 -28.21 -5.28
N SER A 149 5.44 -29.05 -4.97
CA SER A 149 4.04 -28.75 -5.31
C SER A 149 3.57 -27.48 -4.59
N PRO A 150 2.77 -26.61 -5.24
CA PRO A 150 2.13 -25.48 -4.58
C PRO A 150 1.23 -25.96 -3.44
N SER A 151 1.16 -25.18 -2.36
CA SER A 151 0.31 -25.42 -1.19
C SER A 151 -0.66 -24.27 -0.88
N GLY A 152 -0.61 -23.20 -1.68
CA GLY A 152 -1.35 -21.96 -1.50
C GLY A 152 -0.57 -20.77 -2.08
N PRO A 153 -1.16 -19.57 -2.15
CA PRO A 153 -0.46 -18.38 -2.58
C PRO A 153 0.74 -18.08 -1.68
N SER A 154 1.84 -17.60 -2.24
CA SER A 154 3.03 -17.23 -1.48
C SER A 154 3.20 -15.73 -1.47
N VAL A 155 3.51 -15.13 -0.33
CA VAL A 155 3.79 -13.69 -0.21
C VAL A 155 5.22 -13.52 0.29
N ILE A 156 6.06 -12.96 -0.57
CA ILE A 156 7.44 -12.61 -0.26
C ILE A 156 7.46 -11.17 0.22
N ILE A 157 7.77 -11.01 1.50
CA ILE A 157 7.82 -9.72 2.20
C ILE A 157 9.24 -9.45 2.68
N GLY A 158 9.54 -8.17 2.88
CA GLY A 158 10.86 -7.73 3.28
C GLY A 158 11.00 -6.22 3.19
N PRO A 159 12.05 -5.65 3.80
CA PRO A 159 12.34 -4.23 3.70
C PRO A 159 12.45 -3.77 2.24
N GLU A 160 12.26 -2.48 2.00
CA GLU A 160 12.63 -1.88 0.73
C GLU A 160 14.15 -2.01 0.51
N SER A 161 14.53 -2.25 -0.74
CA SER A 161 15.93 -2.47 -1.14
C SER A 161 16.63 -3.68 -0.47
N ALA A 162 15.87 -4.63 0.08
CA ALA A 162 16.39 -5.93 0.56
C ALA A 162 16.69 -6.94 -0.57
N GLY A 163 16.31 -6.62 -1.83
CA GLY A 163 16.62 -7.46 -2.99
C GLY A 163 15.66 -8.60 -3.25
N LYS A 164 14.43 -8.52 -2.78
CA LYS A 164 13.40 -9.54 -2.98
C LYS A 164 13.26 -9.92 -4.46
N GLY A 165 12.97 -8.93 -5.31
CA GLY A 165 12.87 -9.11 -6.76
C GLY A 165 14.17 -9.61 -7.37
N LEU A 166 15.32 -9.02 -7.01
CA LEU A 166 16.64 -9.41 -7.53
C LEU A 166 17.01 -10.88 -7.24
N LEU A 167 16.76 -11.33 -6.02
CA LEU A 167 16.97 -12.71 -5.60
C LEU A 167 16.09 -13.68 -6.41
N LEU A 168 14.81 -13.35 -6.58
CA LEU A 168 13.88 -14.16 -7.37
C LEU A 168 14.20 -14.13 -8.87
N LYS A 169 14.63 -12.98 -9.41
CA LYS A 169 15.11 -12.88 -10.79
C LYS A 169 16.29 -13.81 -11.01
N GLY A 170 17.24 -13.88 -10.07
CA GLY A 170 18.34 -14.85 -10.12
C GLY A 170 17.89 -16.32 -10.08
N ILE A 171 16.77 -16.63 -9.43
CA ILE A 171 16.22 -18.00 -9.35
C ILE A 171 15.41 -18.38 -10.60
N PHE A 172 14.67 -17.43 -11.17
CA PHE A 172 13.76 -17.67 -12.29
C PHE A 172 14.34 -17.37 -13.66
N ASN A 173 15.47 -16.67 -13.74
CA ASN A 173 16.13 -16.42 -15.02
C ASN A 173 16.50 -17.75 -15.70
N GLY A 174 16.14 -17.89 -16.97
CA GLY A 174 16.28 -19.13 -17.73
C GLY A 174 15.27 -20.23 -17.40
N ARG A 175 14.41 -20.06 -16.39
CA ARG A 175 13.40 -21.06 -16.00
C ARG A 175 12.25 -21.06 -17.01
N LYS A 176 11.82 -22.26 -17.42
CA LYS A 176 10.55 -22.45 -18.15
C LYS A 176 9.37 -22.43 -17.17
N MET A 177 8.15 -22.46 -17.69
CA MET A 177 6.91 -22.46 -16.92
C MET A 177 6.80 -21.27 -15.95
N SER A 178 7.46 -20.17 -16.27
CA SER A 178 7.60 -19.02 -15.37
C SER A 178 7.06 -17.76 -16.03
N PHE A 179 6.21 -17.05 -15.31
CA PHE A 179 5.67 -15.76 -15.70
C PHE A 179 6.07 -14.70 -14.66
N TRP A 180 6.44 -13.52 -15.14
CA TRP A 180 6.92 -12.42 -14.31
C TRP A 180 6.23 -11.12 -14.71
N GLN A 181 5.46 -10.55 -13.79
CA GLN A 181 4.90 -9.21 -13.92
C GLN A 181 5.67 -8.26 -13.01
N ASP A 182 6.37 -7.30 -13.59
CA ASP A 182 7.13 -6.29 -12.84
C ASP A 182 6.38 -4.96 -12.87
N LEU A 183 5.76 -4.57 -11.74
CA LEU A 183 5.02 -3.31 -11.65
C LEU A 183 5.91 -2.09 -11.42
N LYS A 184 7.19 -2.28 -11.12
CA LYS A 184 8.17 -1.19 -11.08
C LYS A 184 8.60 -0.79 -12.48
N GLN A 185 8.81 -1.76 -13.37
CA GLN A 185 9.15 -1.51 -14.77
C GLN A 185 7.94 -1.19 -15.65
N ASN A 186 6.80 -1.83 -15.37
CA ASN A 186 5.55 -1.62 -16.10
C ASN A 186 4.46 -1.16 -15.11
N PRO A 187 4.51 0.11 -14.67
CA PRO A 187 3.48 0.63 -13.78
C PRO A 187 2.13 0.62 -14.48
N VAL A 188 1.08 0.37 -13.70
CA VAL A 188 -0.31 0.32 -14.16
C VAL A 188 -1.13 1.29 -13.33
N THR A 189 -2.11 1.97 -13.92
CA THR A 189 -2.85 3.07 -13.28
C THR A 189 -4.03 2.60 -12.43
N ASN A 190 -4.58 1.41 -12.72
CA ASN A 190 -5.72 0.85 -11.98
C ASN A 190 -5.76 -0.69 -12.04
N GLY A 191 -6.71 -1.28 -11.30
CA GLY A 191 -6.87 -2.74 -11.22
C GLY A 191 -7.32 -3.42 -12.51
N GLU A 192 -8.05 -2.73 -13.40
CA GLU A 192 -8.43 -3.28 -14.71
C GLU A 192 -7.20 -3.38 -15.62
N GLU A 193 -6.43 -2.29 -15.72
CA GLU A 193 -5.19 -2.24 -16.50
C GLU A 193 -4.18 -3.29 -16.00
N PHE A 194 -4.09 -3.48 -14.68
CA PHE A 194 -3.29 -4.56 -14.08
C PHE A 194 -3.68 -5.94 -14.63
N ILE A 195 -4.98 -6.29 -14.60
CA ILE A 195 -5.46 -7.61 -15.02
C ILE A 195 -5.27 -7.80 -16.52
N VAL A 196 -5.50 -6.75 -17.31
CA VAL A 196 -5.27 -6.78 -18.76
C VAL A 196 -3.79 -6.98 -19.08
N SER A 197 -2.91 -6.25 -18.40
CA SER A 197 -1.46 -6.39 -18.50
C SER A 197 -1.02 -7.81 -18.12
N PHE A 198 -1.57 -8.36 -17.03
CA PHE A 198 -1.34 -9.74 -16.62
C PHE A 198 -1.77 -10.75 -17.70
N ILE A 199 -3.03 -10.66 -18.15
CA ILE A 199 -3.59 -11.59 -19.15
C ILE A 199 -2.77 -11.57 -20.43
N THR A 200 -2.48 -10.37 -20.95
CA THR A 200 -1.68 -10.22 -22.18
C THR A 200 -0.25 -10.74 -21.99
N GLY A 201 0.34 -10.52 -20.82
CA GLY A 201 1.65 -11.04 -20.43
C GLY A 201 1.74 -12.57 -20.46
N THR A 202 0.64 -13.29 -20.14
CA THR A 202 0.60 -14.76 -20.25
C THR A 202 0.65 -15.28 -21.69
N GLY A 203 0.53 -14.39 -22.68
CA GLY A 203 0.43 -14.73 -24.10
C GLY A 203 -1.01 -14.90 -24.58
N TYR A 204 -2.01 -14.71 -23.72
CA TYR A 204 -3.41 -14.67 -24.14
C TYR A 204 -3.66 -13.42 -24.98
N LYS A 205 -4.11 -13.62 -26.23
CA LYS A 205 -4.46 -12.52 -27.11
C LYS A 205 -5.90 -12.14 -26.87
N LEU A 206 -6.11 -11.06 -26.11
CA LEU A 206 -7.43 -10.47 -25.96
C LEU A 206 -7.97 -10.09 -27.36
N SER A 207 -9.12 -10.65 -27.70
CA SER A 207 -9.71 -10.39 -29.01
C SER A 207 -10.32 -8.99 -28.99
N ASN A 208 -9.86 -8.09 -29.86
CA ASN A 208 -10.56 -6.83 -30.16
C ASN A 208 -11.87 -7.13 -30.93
N GLN A 209 -12.76 -7.95 -30.36
CA GLN A 209 -14.03 -8.33 -31.00
C GLN A 209 -14.93 -7.11 -31.23
N GLY A 210 -14.75 -6.06 -30.43
CA GLY A 210 -15.34 -4.75 -30.72
C GLY A 210 -14.96 -4.21 -32.10
N SER A 211 -13.74 -4.44 -32.59
CA SER A 211 -13.26 -3.99 -33.91
C SER A 211 -13.75 -4.87 -35.06
N MET A 212 -13.84 -6.19 -34.88
CA MET A 212 -14.23 -7.08 -35.98
C MET A 212 -15.74 -6.98 -36.28
N TRP A 213 -16.60 -6.96 -35.26
CA TRP A 213 -18.04 -6.79 -35.45
C TRP A 213 -18.41 -5.35 -35.81
N SER A 214 -17.72 -4.32 -35.28
CA SER A 214 -17.94 -2.93 -35.74
C SER A 214 -17.52 -2.71 -37.20
N SER A 215 -16.45 -3.39 -37.65
CA SER A 215 -16.02 -3.33 -39.06
C SER A 215 -16.96 -4.08 -40.01
N LEU A 216 -17.61 -5.16 -39.54
CA LEU A 216 -18.56 -5.94 -40.33
C LEU A 216 -20.00 -5.41 -40.29
N PHE A 217 -20.40 -4.72 -39.22
CA PHE A 217 -21.79 -4.25 -39.01
C PHE A 217 -21.92 -2.72 -38.87
N GLY A 218 -20.85 -1.96 -39.11
CA GLY A 218 -20.90 -0.49 -39.19
C GLY A 218 -21.20 0.23 -37.86
N PHE A 219 -21.22 -0.47 -36.72
CA PHE A 219 -21.42 0.15 -35.40
C PHE A 219 -20.10 0.77 -34.93
N GLY A 220 -19.87 2.03 -35.32
CA GLY A 220 -18.73 2.84 -34.91
C GLY A 220 -18.74 3.13 -33.41
N GLY A 221 -18.11 2.26 -32.62
CA GLY A 221 -17.79 2.50 -31.23
C GLY A 221 -16.45 1.85 -30.89
N THR A 222 -15.40 2.66 -30.71
CA THR A 222 -14.15 2.22 -30.08
C THR A 222 -14.45 1.87 -28.64
N ARG A 223 -14.55 0.58 -28.33
CA ARG A 223 -14.77 0.09 -26.97
C ARG A 223 -13.47 0.26 -26.18
N THR A 224 -13.49 1.09 -25.14
CA THR A 224 -12.29 1.48 -24.35
C THR A 224 -12.09 0.64 -23.07
N GLY A 225 -12.62 -0.58 -23.00
CA GLY A 225 -12.45 -1.46 -21.83
C GLY A 225 -12.88 -2.89 -22.10
N TYR A 226 -12.42 -3.83 -21.27
CA TYR A 226 -12.75 -5.25 -21.36
C TYR A 226 -13.94 -5.58 -20.46
N THR A 227 -14.84 -6.44 -20.94
CA THR A 227 -15.96 -6.91 -20.11
C THR A 227 -15.50 -7.91 -19.07
N ASN A 228 -16.20 -7.97 -17.93
CA ASN A 228 -16.00 -9.00 -16.91
C ASN A 228 -16.01 -10.43 -17.49
N SER A 229 -16.89 -10.70 -18.46
CA SER A 229 -16.97 -12.00 -19.13
C SER A 229 -15.71 -12.33 -19.95
N GLU A 230 -15.07 -11.34 -20.57
CA GLU A 230 -13.84 -11.53 -21.35
C GLU A 230 -12.65 -11.82 -20.44
N ILE A 231 -12.55 -11.10 -19.31
CA ILE A 231 -11.56 -11.34 -18.26
C ILE A 231 -11.73 -12.76 -17.70
N ASP A 232 -12.95 -13.17 -17.37
CA ASP A 232 -13.24 -14.50 -16.83
C ASP A 232 -12.87 -15.61 -17.81
N THR A 233 -13.22 -15.42 -19.08
CA THR A 233 -12.88 -16.37 -20.14
C THR A 233 -11.37 -16.50 -20.26
N ALA A 234 -10.63 -15.40 -20.23
CA ALA A 234 -9.17 -15.41 -20.30
C ALA A 234 -8.55 -16.14 -19.11
N LEU A 235 -8.95 -15.80 -17.88
CA LEU A 235 -8.47 -16.44 -16.65
C LEU A 235 -8.78 -17.94 -16.62
N ASN A 236 -9.94 -18.35 -17.11
CA ASN A 236 -10.31 -19.77 -17.24
C ASN A 236 -9.45 -20.51 -18.28
N VAL A 237 -9.16 -19.88 -19.42
CA VAL A 237 -8.28 -20.46 -20.45
C VAL A 237 -6.85 -20.60 -19.93
N ILE A 238 -6.35 -19.64 -19.15
CA ILE A 238 -5.04 -19.73 -18.49
C ILE A 238 -5.03 -20.88 -17.48
N ALA A 239 -6.04 -20.97 -16.60
CA ALA A 239 -6.16 -22.04 -15.60
C ALA A 239 -6.20 -23.43 -16.25
N GLU A 240 -6.97 -23.58 -17.33
CA GLU A 240 -7.08 -24.83 -18.06
C GLU A 240 -5.76 -25.20 -18.77
N SER A 241 -5.01 -24.21 -19.26
CA SER A 241 -3.68 -24.45 -19.84
C SER A 241 -2.70 -24.97 -18.78
N LEU A 242 -2.75 -24.43 -17.55
CA LEU A 242 -1.96 -24.93 -16.42
C LEU A 242 -2.40 -26.32 -15.97
N ARG A 243 -3.71 -26.61 -15.97
CA ARG A 243 -4.26 -27.94 -15.67
C ARG A 243 -3.75 -29.02 -16.61
N GLN A 244 -3.69 -28.74 -17.91
CA GLN A 244 -3.12 -29.69 -18.87
C GLN A 244 -1.64 -29.98 -18.62
N GLU A 245 -0.88 -28.97 -18.19
CA GLU A 245 0.53 -29.16 -17.83
C GLU A 245 0.69 -29.92 -16.51
N PHE A 246 -0.22 -29.71 -15.55
CA PHE A 246 -0.30 -30.49 -14.32
C PHE A 246 -0.64 -31.97 -14.57
N GLU A 247 -1.62 -32.26 -15.43
CA GLU A 247 -1.99 -33.63 -15.82
C GLU A 247 -0.84 -34.38 -16.52
N ARG A 248 0.06 -33.64 -17.18
CA ARG A 248 1.30 -34.17 -17.77
C ARG A 248 2.43 -34.36 -16.76
N GLY A 249 2.20 -34.04 -15.48
CA GLY A 249 3.21 -34.11 -14.42
C GLY A 249 4.26 -33.01 -14.48
N TRP A 250 3.96 -31.85 -15.09
CA TRP A 250 4.87 -30.71 -15.24
C TRP A 250 6.22 -31.06 -15.90
N PRO A 251 6.21 -31.46 -17.19
CA PRO A 251 7.41 -31.97 -17.87
C PRO A 251 8.57 -30.96 -17.91
N SER A 252 8.27 -29.67 -17.79
CA SER A 252 9.24 -28.56 -17.78
C SER A 252 9.40 -27.89 -16.40
N GLY A 253 8.95 -28.55 -15.33
CA GLY A 253 8.98 -28.06 -13.96
C GLY A 253 7.69 -27.37 -13.51
N VAL A 254 7.54 -27.20 -12.20
CA VAL A 254 6.35 -26.60 -11.58
C VAL A 254 6.16 -25.16 -12.07
N PRO A 255 4.96 -24.78 -12.55
CA PRO A 255 4.73 -23.41 -13.01
C PRO A 255 4.82 -22.39 -11.89
N VAL A 256 5.35 -21.20 -12.18
CA VAL A 256 5.47 -20.09 -11.24
C VAL A 256 4.97 -18.80 -11.87
N ILE A 257 4.06 -18.11 -11.19
CA ILE A 257 3.51 -16.81 -11.55
C ILE A 257 3.99 -15.82 -10.48
N CYS A 258 4.92 -14.95 -10.84
CA CYS A 258 5.48 -13.95 -9.93
C CYS A 258 4.93 -12.56 -10.25
N LEU A 259 4.36 -11.91 -9.24
CA LEU A 259 3.83 -10.56 -9.26
C LEU A 259 4.75 -9.68 -8.40
N ASP A 260 5.70 -9.00 -9.07
CA ASP A 260 6.74 -8.21 -8.41
C ASP A 260 6.29 -6.77 -8.13
N ASP A 261 6.69 -6.25 -6.97
CA ASP A 261 6.34 -4.93 -6.45
C ASP A 261 4.84 -4.60 -6.48
N ILE A 262 3.99 -5.55 -6.06
CA ILE A 262 2.52 -5.38 -6.13
C ILE A 262 1.96 -4.22 -5.29
N HIS A 263 2.70 -3.77 -4.27
CA HIS A 263 2.34 -2.58 -3.48
C HIS A 263 2.25 -1.30 -4.31
N ARG A 264 2.86 -1.26 -5.51
CA ARG A 264 2.76 -0.14 -6.44
C ARG A 264 1.33 0.06 -6.97
N LEU A 265 0.49 -0.98 -6.96
CA LEU A 265 -0.94 -0.82 -7.26
C LEU A 265 -1.60 0.20 -6.32
N GLY A 266 -1.19 0.24 -5.05
CA GLY A 266 -1.78 1.15 -4.07
C GLY A 266 -1.37 2.61 -4.19
N THR A 267 -0.39 2.92 -5.03
CA THR A 267 0.12 4.28 -5.24
C THR A 267 -0.48 5.00 -6.46
N CYS A 268 -1.45 4.39 -7.14
CA CYS A 268 -1.98 4.92 -8.40
C CYS A 268 -3.20 5.82 -8.19
N ASN A 269 -3.23 6.94 -8.93
CA ASN A 269 -4.13 8.10 -8.71
C ASN A 269 -5.64 7.80 -8.67
N ASP A 270 -6.12 6.74 -9.32
CA ASP A 270 -7.55 6.36 -9.33
C ASP A 270 -7.91 5.22 -8.37
N LEU A 271 -6.90 4.59 -7.75
CA LEU A 271 -7.15 3.62 -6.68
C LEU A 271 -7.33 4.29 -5.32
N ASP A 272 -6.96 5.58 -5.18
CA ASP A 272 -7.12 6.45 -4.00
C ASP A 272 -7.02 5.70 -2.66
N LEU A 273 -6.11 4.70 -2.58
CA LEU A 273 -5.89 3.93 -1.35
C LEU A 273 -5.26 4.84 -0.27
N GLY A 274 -4.62 5.92 -0.70
CA GLY A 274 -4.12 7.01 0.16
C GLY A 274 -5.21 7.89 0.77
N LYS A 275 -6.47 7.81 0.30
CA LYS A 275 -7.64 8.47 0.90
C LYS A 275 -8.62 7.48 1.54
N GLY A 276 -8.13 6.30 1.95
CA GLY A 276 -8.90 5.32 2.70
C GLY A 276 -9.64 4.27 1.85
N GLY A 277 -9.44 4.23 0.54
CA GLY A 277 -9.80 3.05 -0.26
C GLY A 277 -8.92 1.88 0.15
N LYS A 278 -9.49 0.67 0.22
CA LYS A 278 -8.71 -0.57 0.44
C LYS A 278 -8.66 -1.36 -0.85
N VAL A 279 -7.64 -2.20 -1.01
CA VAL A 279 -7.61 -3.20 -2.10
C VAL A 279 -8.87 -4.09 -2.11
N SER A 280 -9.54 -4.24 -0.96
CA SER A 280 -10.86 -4.88 -0.84
C SER A 280 -11.98 -4.19 -1.62
N ASP A 281 -11.80 -2.95 -2.05
CA ASP A 281 -12.86 -2.14 -2.66
C ASP A 281 -12.79 -2.20 -4.19
N VAL A 282 -11.84 -2.97 -4.74
CA VAL A 282 -11.60 -3.15 -6.18
C VAL A 282 -12.11 -4.53 -6.61
N PRO A 283 -13.34 -4.65 -7.16
CA PRO A 283 -13.98 -5.97 -7.39
C PRO A 283 -13.18 -6.87 -8.33
N HIS A 284 -12.56 -6.29 -9.36
CA HIS A 284 -11.75 -7.04 -10.31
C HIS A 284 -10.49 -7.63 -9.67
N PHE A 285 -9.84 -6.87 -8.78
CA PHE A 285 -8.64 -7.34 -8.10
C PHE A 285 -8.96 -8.43 -7.06
N LEU A 286 -10.08 -8.30 -6.33
CA LEU A 286 -10.55 -9.36 -5.45
C LEU A 286 -10.78 -10.67 -6.20
N LYS A 287 -11.46 -10.60 -7.35
CA LYS A 287 -11.68 -11.76 -8.20
C LYS A 287 -10.39 -12.37 -8.72
N PHE A 288 -9.41 -11.54 -9.06
CA PHE A 288 -8.07 -11.99 -9.41
C PHE A 288 -7.37 -12.69 -8.24
N MET A 289 -7.51 -12.20 -7.00
CA MET A 289 -7.00 -12.89 -5.82
C MET A 289 -7.68 -14.25 -5.59
N ASP A 290 -9.00 -14.33 -5.75
CA ASP A 290 -9.73 -15.61 -5.69
C ASP A 290 -9.23 -16.60 -6.75
N TRP A 291 -8.96 -16.12 -7.96
CA TRP A 291 -8.34 -16.92 -9.01
C TRP A 291 -6.94 -17.39 -8.61
N CYS A 292 -6.10 -16.52 -8.04
CA CYS A 292 -4.76 -16.88 -7.56
C CYS A 292 -4.80 -17.96 -6.47
N ILE A 293 -5.78 -17.87 -5.56
CA ILE A 293 -6.06 -18.90 -4.54
C ILE A 293 -6.43 -20.21 -5.23
N HIS A 294 -7.39 -20.19 -6.16
CA HIS A 294 -7.82 -21.38 -6.89
C HIS A 294 -6.67 -22.08 -7.62
N ILE A 295 -5.82 -21.32 -8.33
CA ILE A 295 -4.65 -21.84 -9.04
C ILE A 295 -3.68 -22.54 -8.08
N SER A 296 -3.40 -21.91 -6.93
CA SER A 296 -2.42 -22.44 -5.97
C SER A 296 -2.96 -23.65 -5.21
N ASP A 297 -4.22 -23.58 -4.74
CA ASP A 297 -4.85 -24.67 -3.97
C ASP A 297 -5.12 -25.91 -4.83
N SER A 298 -5.42 -25.70 -6.12
CA SER A 298 -5.55 -26.77 -7.11
C SER A 298 -4.20 -27.32 -7.58
N LYS A 299 -3.08 -26.86 -6.99
CA LYS A 299 -1.71 -27.26 -7.33
C LYS A 299 -1.41 -27.07 -8.82
N LEU A 300 -1.88 -25.99 -9.43
CA LEU A 300 -1.63 -25.73 -10.85
C LEU A 300 -0.36 -24.91 -11.08
N ALA A 301 -0.08 -23.94 -10.21
CA ALA A 301 1.11 -23.10 -10.22
C ALA A 301 1.40 -22.52 -8.83
N HIS A 302 2.65 -22.16 -8.58
CA HIS A 302 2.99 -21.24 -7.48
C HIS A 302 2.58 -19.83 -7.89
N VAL A 303 1.70 -19.19 -7.14
CA VAL A 303 1.43 -17.74 -7.30
C VAL A 303 2.15 -16.98 -6.21
N VAL A 304 3.06 -16.10 -6.60
CA VAL A 304 4.00 -15.40 -5.71
C VAL A 304 3.76 -13.90 -5.78
N PHE A 305 3.42 -13.30 -4.63
CA PHE A 305 3.25 -11.87 -4.45
C PHE A 305 4.51 -11.32 -3.79
N VAL A 306 5.27 -10.46 -4.48
CA VAL A 306 6.43 -9.80 -3.89
C VAL A 306 6.04 -8.39 -3.50
N THR A 307 6.19 -8.05 -2.21
CA THR A 307 5.65 -6.80 -1.69
C THR A 307 6.36 -6.29 -0.43
N SER A 308 5.98 -5.10 0.02
CA SER A 308 6.39 -4.56 1.32
C SER A 308 5.57 -5.18 2.45
N TYR A 309 6.10 -5.15 3.67
CA TYR A 309 5.36 -5.62 4.85
C TYR A 309 4.02 -4.90 5.01
N SER A 310 4.02 -3.57 4.87
CA SER A 310 2.82 -2.74 5.08
C SER A 310 1.70 -3.16 4.14
N PHE A 311 1.97 -3.28 2.84
CA PHE A 311 0.96 -3.67 1.85
C PHE A 311 0.45 -5.11 2.05
N ALA A 312 1.32 -6.04 2.46
CA ALA A 312 0.88 -7.39 2.77
C ALA A 312 -0.17 -7.40 3.91
N HIS A 313 -0.01 -6.55 4.92
CA HIS A 313 -0.85 -6.53 6.13
C HIS A 313 -2.07 -5.62 6.03
N LEU A 314 -1.92 -4.46 5.39
CA LEU A 314 -2.96 -3.44 5.33
C LEU A 314 -3.89 -3.65 4.13
N ASP A 315 -3.37 -4.27 3.06
CA ASP A 315 -4.11 -4.40 1.80
C ASP A 315 -4.44 -5.85 1.47
N LEU A 316 -3.43 -6.72 1.27
CA LEU A 316 -3.69 -8.11 0.86
C LEU A 316 -4.44 -8.91 1.95
N ASP A 317 -4.15 -8.62 3.22
CA ASP A 317 -4.74 -9.29 4.37
C ASP A 317 -6.20 -8.93 4.65
N THR A 318 -6.73 -7.88 4.00
CA THR A 318 -8.15 -7.53 4.05
C THR A 318 -9.01 -8.64 3.45
N HIS A 319 -8.46 -9.42 2.51
CA HIS A 319 -9.13 -10.55 1.91
C HIS A 319 -8.99 -11.82 2.77
N ALA A 320 -10.00 -12.10 3.58
CA ALA A 320 -9.96 -13.16 4.61
C ALA A 320 -9.59 -14.56 4.07
N ALA A 321 -10.05 -14.92 2.87
CA ALA A 321 -9.72 -16.21 2.26
C ALA A 321 -8.25 -16.28 1.84
N PHE A 322 -7.70 -15.20 1.28
CA PHE A 322 -6.28 -15.09 0.95
C PHE A 322 -5.43 -15.16 2.22
N ARG A 323 -5.84 -14.40 3.24
CA ARG A 323 -5.14 -14.33 4.52
C ARG A 323 -4.93 -15.72 5.14
N ARG A 324 -5.97 -16.56 5.15
CA ARG A 324 -5.93 -17.89 5.79
C ARG A 324 -5.11 -18.93 5.03
N ARG A 325 -4.94 -18.78 3.72
CA ARG A 325 -4.33 -19.80 2.86
C ARG A 325 -2.92 -19.45 2.43
N ARG A 326 -2.54 -18.17 2.48
CA ARG A 326 -1.23 -17.74 2.00
C ARG A 326 -0.10 -18.21 2.91
N SER A 327 1.03 -18.49 2.30
CA SER A 327 2.32 -18.71 2.95
C SER A 327 3.13 -17.42 2.91
N MET A 328 3.57 -16.89 4.05
CA MET A 328 4.47 -15.73 4.07
C MET A 328 5.92 -16.19 4.12
N ILE A 329 6.76 -15.59 3.28
CA ILE A 329 8.20 -15.79 3.22
C ILE A 329 8.87 -14.45 3.45
N CYS A 330 9.67 -14.36 4.50
CA CYS A 330 10.39 -13.15 4.88
C CYS A 330 11.80 -13.16 4.28
N ILE A 331 12.15 -12.08 3.57
CA ILE A 331 13.49 -11.85 3.04
C ILE A 331 13.98 -10.52 3.62
N ASP A 332 14.88 -10.60 4.61
CA ASP A 332 15.52 -9.44 5.20
C ASP A 332 16.70 -8.95 4.32
N TYR A 333 17.35 -7.87 4.72
CA TYR A 333 18.64 -7.44 4.16
C TYR A 333 19.66 -8.58 4.16
N ALA A 334 20.61 -8.53 3.23
CA ALA A 334 21.67 -9.53 3.17
C ALA A 334 22.52 -9.51 4.46
N GLU A 335 23.00 -10.69 4.88
CA GLU A 335 23.91 -10.81 6.01
C GLU A 335 25.20 -10.02 5.74
N ASN A 336 25.73 -9.35 6.76
CA ASN A 336 26.97 -8.56 6.65
C ASN A 336 28.12 -9.39 6.05
N GLU A 337 28.21 -10.69 6.38
CA GLU A 337 29.23 -11.60 5.84
C GLU A 337 29.10 -11.81 4.32
N ASP A 338 27.89 -11.86 3.78
CA ASP A 338 27.69 -11.99 2.34
C ASP A 338 28.07 -10.68 1.62
N VAL A 339 27.80 -9.52 2.24
CA VAL A 339 28.22 -8.21 1.69
C VAL A 339 29.74 -8.05 1.75
N LYS A 340 30.39 -8.45 2.86
CA LYS A 340 31.86 -8.46 2.98
C LYS A 340 32.49 -9.35 1.90
N ARG A 341 31.95 -10.56 1.71
CA ARG A 341 32.41 -11.47 0.66
C ARG A 341 32.26 -10.85 -0.72
N PHE A 342 31.11 -10.23 -0.99
CA PHE A 342 30.87 -9.53 -2.25
C PHE A 342 31.90 -8.44 -2.53
N PHE A 343 32.20 -7.55 -1.58
CA PHE A 343 33.24 -6.52 -1.78
C PHE A 343 34.64 -7.10 -1.93
N THR A 344 34.94 -8.19 -1.23
CA THR A 344 36.23 -8.89 -1.34
C THR A 344 36.42 -9.49 -2.74
N GLU A 345 35.39 -10.18 -3.24
CA GLU A 345 35.38 -10.75 -4.59
C GLU A 345 35.38 -9.65 -5.67
N MET A 346 34.56 -8.62 -5.51
CA MET A 346 34.47 -7.51 -6.47
C MET A 346 35.79 -6.74 -6.58
N SER A 347 36.41 -6.39 -5.46
CA SER A 347 37.69 -5.66 -5.44
C SER A 347 38.88 -6.47 -5.99
N SER A 348 38.74 -7.80 -6.05
CA SER A 348 39.73 -8.70 -6.66
C SER A 348 39.52 -8.88 -8.18
N ASN A 349 38.28 -8.72 -8.66
CA ASN A 349 37.89 -9.07 -10.03
C ASN A 349 37.65 -7.87 -10.96
N PHE A 350 37.44 -6.66 -10.42
CA PHE A 350 37.20 -5.48 -11.23
C PHE A 350 38.51 -4.75 -11.55
N GLU A 351 38.87 -4.70 -12.83
CA GLU A 351 40.01 -3.91 -13.35
C GLU A 351 39.91 -2.41 -12.99
N ALA A 352 38.70 -1.91 -12.73
CA ALA A 352 38.46 -0.54 -12.30
C ALA A 352 39.06 -0.23 -10.92
N PHE A 353 39.24 -1.23 -10.06
CA PHE A 353 39.95 -1.07 -8.79
C PHE A 353 41.45 -1.20 -9.03
N GLN A 354 42.16 -0.08 -9.12
CA GLN A 354 43.62 -0.06 -9.23
C GLN A 354 44.31 -0.82 -8.07
N LYS A 355 43.65 -0.89 -6.90
CA LYS A 355 44.06 -1.67 -5.74
C LYS A 355 42.84 -2.27 -5.04
N PRO A 356 42.96 -3.47 -4.43
CA PRO A 356 41.91 -4.03 -3.59
C PRO A 356 41.55 -3.09 -2.44
N LEU A 357 40.28 -3.12 -2.01
CA LEU A 357 39.84 -2.35 -0.86
C LEU A 357 40.48 -2.91 0.42
N PRO A 358 41.02 -2.06 1.33
CA PRO A 358 41.47 -2.51 2.64
C PRO A 358 40.33 -3.16 3.43
N SER A 359 40.62 -4.17 4.26
CA SER A 359 39.62 -4.85 5.11
C SER A 359 38.84 -3.85 5.97
N GLU A 360 39.52 -2.87 6.55
CA GLU A 360 38.90 -1.81 7.36
C GLU A 360 37.90 -0.97 6.53
N ALA A 361 38.21 -0.69 5.26
CA ALA A 361 37.28 0.02 4.38
C ALA A 361 36.02 -0.81 4.12
N VAL A 362 36.17 -2.13 3.90
CA VAL A 362 35.04 -3.04 3.73
C VAL A 362 34.20 -3.10 5.00
N ASP A 363 34.82 -3.21 6.17
CA ASP A 363 34.12 -3.20 7.46
C ASP A 363 33.36 -1.90 7.70
N ASN A 364 33.95 -0.75 7.36
CA ASN A 364 33.30 0.56 7.47
C ASN A 364 32.12 0.70 6.51
N ILE A 365 32.26 0.26 5.25
CA ILE A 365 31.17 0.22 4.27
C ILE A 365 30.04 -0.64 4.82
N VAL A 366 30.32 -1.90 5.19
CA VAL A 366 29.31 -2.84 5.68
C VAL A 366 28.67 -2.35 6.98
N GLY A 367 29.42 -1.73 7.88
CA GLY A 367 28.88 -1.10 9.08
C GLY A 367 27.90 0.04 8.77
N CYS A 368 28.17 0.82 7.71
CA CYS A 368 27.37 1.97 7.31
C CYS A 368 26.12 1.59 6.49
N ILE A 369 26.24 0.69 5.51
CA ILE A 369 25.14 0.36 4.59
C ILE A 369 24.44 -0.97 4.91
N GLY A 370 25.13 -1.87 5.62
CA GLY A 370 24.70 -3.26 5.85
C GLY A 370 24.37 -3.98 4.54
N GLY A 371 23.24 -4.69 4.53
CA GLY A 371 22.76 -5.46 3.38
C GLY A 371 21.71 -4.75 2.51
N ASN A 372 21.61 -3.41 2.58
CA ASN A 372 20.72 -2.65 1.70
C ASN A 372 21.33 -2.58 0.28
N LEU A 373 20.61 -3.11 -0.71
CA LEU A 373 21.13 -3.25 -2.07
C LEU A 373 21.16 -1.96 -2.87
N GLU A 374 20.28 -1.00 -2.58
CA GLU A 374 20.31 0.31 -3.23
C GLU A 374 21.50 1.14 -2.74
N ASP A 375 21.77 1.06 -1.43
CA ASP A 375 22.97 1.62 -0.84
C ASP A 375 24.24 0.92 -1.36
N LEU A 376 24.18 -0.42 -1.52
CA LEU A 376 25.25 -1.18 -2.14
C LEU A 376 25.52 -0.71 -3.58
N ASP A 377 24.47 -0.49 -4.38
CA ASP A 377 24.56 -0.01 -5.77
C ASP A 377 25.25 1.34 -5.85
N ARG A 378 24.87 2.25 -4.95
CA ARG A 378 25.47 3.58 -4.85
C ARG A 378 26.95 3.51 -4.50
N VAL A 379 27.33 2.63 -3.57
CA VAL A 379 28.74 2.43 -3.20
C VAL A 379 29.52 1.84 -4.36
N VAL A 380 29.03 0.78 -4.99
CA VAL A 380 29.68 0.15 -6.15
C VAL A 380 29.84 1.16 -7.29
N THR A 381 28.79 1.94 -7.59
CA THR A 381 28.82 2.97 -8.63
C THR A 381 29.84 4.07 -8.32
N GLY A 382 29.90 4.59 -7.09
CA GLY A 382 30.91 5.60 -6.74
C GLY A 382 32.33 5.06 -6.81
N LEU A 383 32.55 3.84 -6.31
CA LEU A 383 33.86 3.20 -6.34
C LEU A 383 34.34 2.93 -7.78
N THR A 384 33.46 2.46 -8.66
CA THR A 384 33.79 2.25 -10.08
C THR A 384 34.08 3.56 -10.84
N ARG A 385 33.58 4.70 -10.36
CA ARG A 385 33.95 6.04 -10.86
C ARG A 385 35.30 6.55 -10.33
N GLY A 386 35.89 5.86 -9.36
CA GLY A 386 37.15 6.23 -8.73
C GLY A 386 37.00 7.12 -7.49
N ASP A 387 35.79 7.27 -6.95
CA ASP A 387 35.56 8.03 -5.73
C ASP A 387 36.13 7.30 -4.50
N ALA A 388 36.71 8.05 -3.57
CA ALA A 388 37.14 7.48 -2.30
C ALA A 388 35.93 7.02 -1.46
N TYR A 389 35.97 5.79 -0.93
CA TYR A 389 34.85 5.20 -0.19
C TYR A 389 34.34 6.10 0.95
N PHE A 390 35.25 6.77 1.67
CA PHE A 390 34.89 7.69 2.75
C PHE A 390 34.02 8.85 2.27
N ASN A 391 34.29 9.40 1.09
CA ASN A 391 33.49 10.49 0.51
C ASN A 391 32.09 10.00 0.13
N ILE A 392 32.00 8.78 -0.40
CA ILE A 392 30.72 8.14 -0.74
C ILE A 392 29.88 7.95 0.52
N LEU A 393 30.44 7.32 1.56
CA LEU A 393 29.75 7.08 2.83
C LEU A 393 29.34 8.39 3.50
N ARG A 394 30.23 9.39 3.51
CA ARG A 394 29.93 10.73 4.05
C ARG A 394 28.76 11.37 3.31
N SER A 395 28.74 11.34 1.97
CA SER A 395 27.62 11.86 1.18
C SER A 395 26.32 11.14 1.52
N MET A 396 26.33 9.81 1.61
CA MET A 396 25.13 9.02 1.94
C MET A 396 24.60 9.31 3.36
N LEU A 397 25.50 9.51 4.33
CA LEU A 397 25.14 9.90 5.69
C LEU A 397 24.60 11.33 5.72
N THR A 398 25.21 12.27 5.00
CA THR A 398 24.70 13.64 4.87
C THR A 398 23.29 13.63 4.29
N ASP A 399 23.03 12.88 3.22
CA ASP A 399 21.68 12.79 2.63
C ASP A 399 20.65 12.26 3.63
N SER A 400 21.04 11.26 4.44
CA SER A 400 20.16 10.68 5.46
C SER A 400 19.90 11.67 6.61
N ILE A 401 20.92 12.45 7.00
CA ILE A 401 20.79 13.53 7.99
C ILE A 401 19.82 14.58 7.47
N VAL A 402 20.04 15.09 6.25
CA VAL A 402 19.18 16.10 5.62
C VAL A 402 17.74 15.60 5.55
N GLN A 403 17.52 14.34 5.15
CA GLN A 403 16.17 13.76 5.11
C GLN A 403 15.46 13.77 6.48
N ILE A 404 16.18 13.52 7.57
CA ILE A 404 15.62 13.57 8.93
C ILE A 404 15.38 15.02 9.36
N GLU A 405 16.33 15.92 9.08
CA GLU A 405 16.22 17.35 9.37
C GLU A 405 15.01 17.96 8.66
N ASP A 406 14.86 17.69 7.36
CA ASP A 406 13.72 18.14 6.55
C ASP A 406 12.39 17.64 7.13
N HIS A 407 12.34 16.39 7.62
CA HIS A 407 11.14 15.85 8.26
C HIS A 407 10.82 16.57 9.58
N LEU A 408 11.82 16.79 10.44
CA LEU A 408 11.67 17.51 11.70
C LEU A 408 11.27 18.97 11.47
N GLU A 409 11.94 19.63 10.52
CA GLU A 409 11.68 21.02 10.15
C GLU A 409 10.29 21.18 9.54
N SER A 410 9.84 20.25 8.69
CA SER A 410 8.48 20.26 8.14
C SER A 410 7.41 20.23 9.23
N ILE A 411 7.61 19.45 10.31
CA ILE A 411 6.69 19.44 11.45
C ILE A 411 6.65 20.81 12.13
N LEU A 412 7.81 21.42 12.38
CA LEU A 412 7.91 22.72 13.05
C LEU A 412 7.42 23.88 12.18
N GLU A 413 7.70 23.85 10.88
CA GLU A 413 7.22 24.84 9.92
C GLU A 413 5.69 24.77 9.84
N THR A 414 5.10 23.57 9.80
CA THR A 414 3.65 23.40 9.88
C THR A 414 3.12 24.01 11.18
N ALA A 415 3.74 23.72 12.32
CA ALA A 415 3.34 24.28 13.62
C ALA A 415 3.44 25.81 13.67
N SER A 416 4.41 26.41 12.97
CA SER A 416 4.57 27.86 12.89
C SER A 416 3.47 28.55 12.08
N LYS A 417 2.89 27.85 11.09
CA LYS A 417 1.81 28.34 10.23
C LYS A 417 0.42 28.10 10.82
N THR A 418 0.30 27.14 11.74
CA THR A 418 -0.96 26.82 12.41
C THR A 418 -1.38 27.93 13.37
N THR A 419 -2.56 28.50 13.17
CA THR A 419 -3.14 29.55 14.03
C THR A 419 -3.91 28.98 15.22
N ASN A 420 -4.35 27.73 15.14
CA ASN A 420 -5.01 27.04 16.22
C ASN A 420 -3.98 26.49 17.22
N ASP A 421 -3.98 27.02 18.44
CA ASP A 421 -3.06 26.59 19.49
C ASP A 421 -3.14 25.08 19.73
N ALA A 422 -4.34 24.51 19.83
CA ALA A 422 -4.49 23.08 20.13
C ALA A 422 -3.80 22.18 19.10
N GLU A 423 -3.95 22.51 17.82
CA GLU A 423 -3.34 21.81 16.69
C GLU A 423 -1.82 22.06 16.62
N LYS A 424 -1.37 23.30 16.88
CA LYS A 424 0.06 23.64 16.95
C LYS A 424 0.81 22.78 17.97
N TYR A 425 0.24 22.59 19.14
CA TYR A 425 0.85 21.77 20.18
C TYR A 425 0.76 20.26 19.89
N GLN A 426 -0.26 19.78 19.16
CA GLN A 426 -0.27 18.40 18.65
C GLN A 426 0.92 18.16 17.70
N LEU A 427 1.31 19.16 16.91
CA LEU A 427 2.51 19.08 16.06
C LEU A 427 3.80 19.09 16.88
N PHE A 428 3.88 19.86 17.97
CA PHE A 428 5.00 19.77 18.91
C PHE A 428 5.11 18.41 19.58
N GLU A 429 4.01 17.81 20.01
CA GLU A 429 4.01 16.45 20.54
C GLU A 429 4.43 15.43 19.48
N LYS A 430 3.99 15.60 18.22
CA LYS A 430 4.44 14.78 17.08
C LYS A 430 5.96 14.84 16.89
N PHE A 431 6.55 16.04 17.00
CA PHE A 431 8.00 16.21 16.98
C PHE A 431 8.68 15.41 18.10
N ILE A 432 8.18 15.51 19.34
CA ILE A 432 8.75 14.77 20.49
C ILE A 432 8.56 13.25 20.35
N ARG A 433 7.42 12.78 19.82
CA ARG A 433 7.19 11.36 19.53
C ARG A 433 8.21 10.82 18.54
N PHE A 434 8.44 11.54 17.43
CA PHE A 434 9.44 11.13 16.45
C PHE A 434 10.86 11.17 17.03
N TRP A 435 11.20 12.20 17.81
CA TRP A 435 12.48 12.27 18.52
C TRP A 435 12.72 11.07 19.44
N ASN A 436 11.73 10.72 20.27
CA ASN A 436 11.82 9.58 21.18
C ASN A 436 11.96 8.26 20.40
N LEU A 437 11.27 8.13 19.26
CA LEU A 437 11.43 6.97 18.38
C LEU A 437 12.87 6.87 17.84
N MET A 438 13.48 7.99 17.44
CA MET A 438 14.88 8.02 17.01
C MET A 438 15.82 7.55 18.13
N GLU A 439 15.63 8.01 19.37
CA GLU A 439 16.44 7.59 20.53
C GLU A 439 16.37 6.08 20.74
N ILE A 440 15.17 5.53 20.66
CA ILE A 440 14.89 4.12 20.89
C ILE A 440 15.46 3.25 19.75
N LEU A 441 15.26 3.61 18.48
CA LEU A 441 15.78 2.86 17.34
C LEU A 441 17.30 3.04 17.14
N HIS A 442 17.88 4.12 17.65
CA HIS A 442 19.33 4.26 17.72
C HIS A 442 19.93 3.30 18.76
N LYS A 443 19.32 3.21 19.95
CA LYS A 443 19.78 2.32 21.02
C LYS A 443 19.56 0.85 20.67
N ASP A 444 18.34 0.49 20.33
CA ASP A 444 17.93 -0.89 20.07
C ASP A 444 17.84 -1.13 18.57
N ARG A 445 18.39 -2.24 18.09
CA ARG A 445 18.36 -2.57 16.65
C ARG A 445 16.94 -2.91 16.18
N TYR A 446 16.14 -3.50 17.06
CA TYR A 446 14.79 -3.97 16.76
C TYR A 446 13.91 -3.72 17.98
N VAL A 447 12.74 -3.13 17.75
CA VAL A 447 11.80 -2.78 18.83
C VAL A 447 10.42 -3.24 18.45
N ASN A 448 9.74 -3.96 19.35
CA ASN A 448 8.41 -4.49 19.07
C ASN A 448 7.43 -3.36 18.69
N LYS A 449 6.71 -3.52 17.58
CA LYS A 449 5.75 -2.53 17.07
C LYS A 449 4.69 -2.18 18.12
N ARG A 450 4.17 -3.17 18.84
CA ARG A 450 3.13 -2.97 19.86
C ARG A 450 3.66 -2.07 20.98
N TRP A 451 4.91 -2.28 21.40
CA TRP A 451 5.53 -1.45 22.41
C TRP A 451 5.67 0.01 21.94
N ILE A 452 6.09 0.25 20.69
CA ILE A 452 6.17 1.60 20.11
C ILE A 452 4.79 2.26 20.03
N VAL A 453 3.77 1.54 19.57
CA VAL A 453 2.40 2.06 19.46
C VAL A 453 1.82 2.46 20.83
N VAL A 454 2.10 1.68 21.87
CA VAL A 454 1.63 1.95 23.23
C VAL A 454 2.40 3.12 23.87
N ASN A 455 3.74 3.08 23.81
CA ASN A 455 4.59 3.97 24.61
C ASN A 455 4.95 5.28 23.91
N ILE A 456 4.97 5.32 22.58
CA ILE A 456 5.31 6.52 21.80
C ILE A 456 4.04 7.14 21.21
N PHE A 457 3.19 6.34 20.55
CA PHE A 457 2.04 6.85 19.80
C PHE A 457 0.70 6.78 20.55
N HIS A 458 0.70 6.27 21.79
CA HIS A 458 -0.47 6.18 22.69
C HIS A 458 -1.74 5.63 22.03
N HIS A 459 -1.62 4.69 21.09
CA HIS A 459 -2.69 4.15 20.23
C HIS A 459 -3.43 5.14 19.31
N GLN A 460 -3.38 6.45 19.60
CA GLN A 460 -4.15 7.47 18.90
C GLN A 460 -3.44 7.99 17.65
N HIS A 461 -2.10 7.90 17.60
CA HIS A 461 -1.28 8.51 16.55
C HIS A 461 -0.61 7.48 15.63
N THR A 462 -1.24 6.33 15.38
CA THR A 462 -0.62 5.25 14.59
C THR A 462 -0.42 5.61 13.12
N GLU A 463 -1.18 6.56 12.59
CA GLU A 463 -1.02 7.12 11.24
C GLU A 463 0.34 7.81 11.02
N GLU A 464 0.93 8.38 12.08
CA GLU A 464 2.27 8.96 12.02
C GLU A 464 3.33 7.90 11.67
N LEU A 465 3.15 6.67 12.16
CA LEU A 465 4.04 5.56 11.87
C LEU A 465 4.04 5.22 10.37
N GLU A 466 2.88 5.29 9.72
CA GLU A 466 2.74 5.04 8.28
C GLU A 466 3.46 6.11 7.47
N ASN A 467 3.35 7.38 7.87
CA ASN A 467 4.10 8.47 7.24
C ASN A 467 5.61 8.27 7.35
N LEU A 468 6.10 7.81 8.51
CA LEU A 468 7.52 7.51 8.71
C LEU A 468 8.01 6.32 7.89
N LEU A 469 7.15 5.31 7.69
CA LEU A 469 7.44 4.17 6.81
C LEU A 469 7.49 4.59 5.33
N GLN A 470 6.54 5.42 4.90
CA GLN A 470 6.52 5.97 3.53
C GLN A 470 7.73 6.87 3.26
N ALA A 471 8.16 7.64 4.26
CA ALA A 471 9.38 8.43 4.21
C ALA A 471 10.66 7.58 4.32
N GLN A 472 10.56 6.26 4.46
CA GLN A 472 11.70 5.33 4.65
C GLN A 472 12.61 5.66 5.84
N LEU A 473 12.10 6.40 6.83
CA LEU A 473 12.83 6.74 8.06
C LEU A 473 12.90 5.53 9.00
N ILE A 474 11.88 4.67 8.93
CA ILE A 474 11.77 3.41 9.67
C ILE A 474 11.35 2.28 8.73
N SER A 475 11.52 1.03 9.17
CA SER A 475 11.10 -0.15 8.42
C SER A 475 10.56 -1.23 9.35
N PHE A 476 9.65 -2.05 8.83
CA PHE A 476 9.19 -3.26 9.51
C PHE A 476 10.18 -4.41 9.30
N VAL A 477 10.49 -5.11 10.38
CA VAL A 477 11.28 -6.32 10.39
C VAL A 477 10.57 -7.38 11.22
N ASN A 478 10.83 -8.64 10.90
CA ASN A 478 10.26 -9.77 11.59
C ASN A 478 11.09 -10.10 12.84
N GLU A 479 10.45 -10.07 14.02
CA GLU A 479 11.10 -10.22 15.34
C GLU A 479 11.82 -11.57 15.50
N ARG A 480 11.40 -12.63 14.79
CA ARG A 480 12.12 -13.92 14.81
C ARG A 480 13.50 -13.89 14.17
N PHE A 481 13.76 -12.92 13.28
CA PHE A 481 15.09 -12.65 12.72
C PHE A 481 15.87 -11.64 13.57
N ALA A 482 15.20 -10.91 14.45
CA ALA A 482 15.80 -9.95 15.36
C ALA A 482 16.46 -10.61 16.58
N ASP A 483 16.04 -11.82 16.94
CA ASP A 483 16.45 -12.50 18.17
C ASP A 483 17.67 -13.43 17.94
N PRO A 484 18.89 -13.08 18.40
CA PRO A 484 20.12 -13.85 18.12
C PRO A 484 20.15 -15.24 18.79
N ILE A 485 19.19 -15.53 19.68
CA ILE A 485 19.05 -16.82 20.37
C ILE A 485 18.33 -17.86 19.50
N SER A 486 17.60 -17.44 18.45
CA SER A 486 16.94 -18.32 17.48
C SER A 486 17.97 -18.89 16.46
N LYS A 487 18.97 -19.61 17.01
CA LYS A 487 19.98 -20.34 16.23
C LYS A 487 19.35 -21.58 15.61
N LYS A 488 18.85 -21.44 14.37
CA LYS A 488 19.06 -22.31 13.19
C LYS A 488 17.92 -22.12 12.16
N PRO A 489 18.06 -21.22 11.18
CA PRO A 489 17.13 -21.12 10.07
C PRO A 489 17.45 -22.13 8.95
N ASP A 490 17.73 -23.39 9.31
CA ASP A 490 18.08 -24.44 8.32
C ASP A 490 16.84 -25.12 7.70
N SER A 491 15.63 -24.70 8.10
CA SER A 491 14.38 -25.34 7.67
C SER A 491 13.48 -24.38 6.91
N ILE A 492 12.76 -24.90 5.93
CA ILE A 492 11.69 -24.17 5.20
C ILE A 492 10.70 -23.53 6.20
N PHE A 493 10.49 -24.14 7.37
CA PHE A 493 9.64 -23.64 8.46
C PHE A 493 10.18 -22.40 9.20
N SER A 494 11.46 -22.03 9.08
CA SER A 494 11.92 -20.75 9.64
C SER A 494 11.53 -19.56 8.76
N LEU A 495 11.36 -19.79 7.45
CA LEU A 495 10.81 -18.80 6.51
C LEU A 495 9.28 -18.83 6.47
N LEU A 496 8.68 -20.03 6.55
CA LEU A 496 7.24 -20.28 6.52
C LEU A 496 6.67 -20.39 7.94
N ASN A 497 5.78 -19.48 8.34
CA ASN A 497 5.12 -19.36 9.66
C ASN A 497 5.81 -18.45 10.68
N SER A 498 6.20 -17.25 10.27
CA SER A 498 6.27 -16.15 11.24
C SER A 498 4.86 -15.74 11.62
N SER A 499 4.48 -15.98 12.87
CA SER A 499 3.22 -15.46 13.42
C SER A 499 3.25 -13.94 13.35
N LEU A 500 2.15 -13.36 12.87
CA LEU A 500 1.97 -11.93 12.65
C LEU A 500 2.09 -11.06 13.92
N ASP A 501 2.10 -11.68 15.10
CA ASP A 501 2.21 -10.99 16.40
C ASP A 501 3.62 -10.49 16.71
N SER A 502 4.62 -10.85 15.88
CA SER A 502 6.03 -10.57 16.11
C SER A 502 6.62 -9.60 15.08
N ILE A 503 5.97 -8.45 14.87
CA ILE A 503 6.47 -7.37 14.01
C ILE A 503 7.31 -6.41 14.87
N ALA A 504 8.58 -6.26 14.51
CA ALA A 504 9.48 -5.26 15.05
C ALA A 504 9.65 -4.08 14.08
N LEU A 505 10.08 -2.95 14.62
CA LEU A 505 10.49 -1.76 13.91
C LEU A 505 12.01 -1.59 14.06
N THR A 506 12.63 -1.09 13.02
CA THR A 506 14.04 -0.66 12.96
C THR A 506 14.11 0.69 12.26
N ALA A 507 15.24 1.38 12.39
CA ALA A 507 15.58 2.46 11.46
C ALA A 507 15.51 1.95 10.01
N GLY A 508 15.12 2.80 9.07
CA GLY A 508 14.86 2.41 7.68
C GLY A 508 16.06 1.75 6.98
N SER A 509 17.28 2.06 7.43
CA SER A 509 18.52 1.44 6.99
C SER A 509 19.61 1.58 8.08
N PRO A 510 20.72 0.84 7.99
CA PRO A 510 21.87 1.02 8.89
C PRO A 510 22.43 2.46 8.87
N LYS A 511 22.50 3.11 7.70
CA LYS A 511 22.92 4.52 7.58
C LYS A 511 21.93 5.46 8.29
N MET A 512 20.63 5.18 8.21
CA MET A 512 19.60 5.96 8.91
C MET A 512 19.77 5.85 10.43
N LYS A 513 20.11 4.65 10.93
CA LYS A 513 20.44 4.44 12.35
C LYS A 513 21.67 5.25 12.80
N MET A 514 22.69 5.33 11.95
CA MET A 514 23.86 6.17 12.20
C MET A 514 23.52 7.66 12.19
N ALA A 515 22.71 8.10 11.21
CA ALA A 515 22.23 9.47 11.11
C ALA A 515 21.41 9.88 12.35
N PHE A 516 20.53 9.01 12.86
CA PHE A 516 19.88 9.23 14.16
C PHE A 516 20.91 9.46 15.27
N GLY A 517 21.92 8.61 15.38
CA GLY A 517 22.96 8.76 16.40
C GLY A 517 23.77 10.05 16.31
N LEU A 518 23.97 10.59 15.11
CA LEU A 518 24.66 11.87 14.90
C LEU A 518 23.75 13.04 15.29
N LEU A 519 22.50 13.06 14.84
CA LEU A 519 21.54 14.12 15.14
C LEU A 519 21.16 14.18 16.63
N LEU A 520 21.07 13.02 17.30
CA LEU A 520 20.82 12.96 18.75
C LEU A 520 21.97 13.57 19.59
N LYS A 521 23.16 13.76 18.99
CA LYS A 521 24.31 14.41 19.60
C LYS A 521 24.53 15.83 19.10
N ASP A 522 23.78 16.25 18.08
CA ASP A 522 23.91 17.58 17.50
C ASP A 522 23.34 18.64 18.46
N GLU A 523 24.13 19.68 18.75
CA GLU A 523 23.77 20.69 19.74
C GLU A 523 22.59 21.55 19.27
N LYS A 524 22.50 21.85 17.98
CA LYS A 524 21.41 22.65 17.41
C LYS A 524 20.10 21.88 17.53
N MET A 525 20.10 20.59 17.17
CA MET A 525 18.94 19.72 17.28
C MET A 525 18.51 19.50 18.73
N MET A 526 19.46 19.34 19.64
CA MET A 526 19.17 19.24 21.08
C MET A 526 18.57 20.53 21.65
N LYS A 527 19.01 21.70 21.19
CA LYS A 527 18.38 22.99 21.54
C LYS A 527 16.95 23.06 21.03
N GLN A 528 16.71 22.67 19.77
CA GLN A 528 15.37 22.61 19.19
C GLN A 528 14.45 21.68 19.98
N ARG A 529 14.89 20.46 20.31
CA ARG A 529 14.12 19.52 21.15
C ARG A 529 13.76 20.13 22.52
N ARG A 530 14.73 20.75 23.20
CA ARG A 530 14.49 21.40 24.50
C ARG A 530 13.47 22.53 24.39
N TRP A 531 13.58 23.35 23.34
CA TRP A 531 12.64 24.42 23.08
C TRP A 531 11.21 23.87 22.85
N VAL A 532 11.04 22.85 22.00
CA VAL A 532 9.74 22.20 21.76
C VAL A 532 9.16 21.64 23.07
N GLN A 533 9.98 20.95 23.87
CA GLN A 533 9.54 20.41 25.16
C GLN A 533 9.11 21.52 26.13
N GLN A 534 9.85 22.63 26.19
CA GLN A 534 9.48 23.78 27.01
C GLN A 534 8.14 24.37 26.58
N GLN A 535 7.85 24.47 25.28
CA GLN A 535 6.54 24.92 24.80
C GLN A 535 5.41 23.98 25.27
N ILE A 536 5.57 22.67 25.12
CA ILE A 536 4.57 21.69 25.58
C ILE A 536 4.33 21.81 27.07
N ASP A 537 5.40 21.89 27.87
CA ASP A 537 5.26 22.01 29.31
C ASP A 537 4.60 23.34 29.72
N LEU A 538 4.89 24.43 29.02
CA LEU A 538 4.29 25.74 29.27
C LEU A 538 2.78 25.70 29.01
N ARG A 539 2.34 25.01 27.94
CA ARG A 539 0.91 24.75 27.72
C ARG A 539 0.30 23.97 28.86
N ALA A 540 0.93 22.87 29.28
CA ALA A 540 0.39 22.04 30.36
C ALA A 540 0.20 22.85 31.67
N LEU A 541 1.11 23.80 31.94
CA LEU A 541 0.97 24.73 33.06
C LEU A 541 -0.17 25.73 32.86
N ARG A 542 -0.36 26.28 31.65
CA ARG A 542 -1.49 27.18 31.34
C ARG A 542 -2.83 26.46 31.43
N ASP A 543 -2.94 25.26 30.87
CA ASP A 543 -4.16 24.43 30.96
C ASP A 543 -4.49 24.13 32.44
N ARG A 544 -3.47 23.92 33.28
CA ARG A 544 -3.63 23.76 34.73
C ARG A 544 -4.06 25.06 35.41
N GLU A 545 -3.51 26.21 35.02
CA GLU A 545 -3.92 27.53 35.51
C GLU A 545 -5.39 27.79 35.18
N ASP A 546 -5.80 27.59 33.93
CA ASP A 546 -7.18 27.80 33.47
C ASP A 546 -8.16 26.90 34.22
N LYS A 547 -7.80 25.64 34.42
CA LYS A 547 -8.59 24.71 35.24
C LYS A 547 -8.73 25.21 36.68
N LEU A 548 -7.65 25.65 37.32
CA LEU A 548 -7.68 26.18 38.68
C LEU A 548 -8.48 27.49 38.78
N ILE A 549 -8.43 28.36 37.77
CA ILE A 549 -9.26 29.57 37.70
C ILE A 549 -10.74 29.19 37.62
N HIS A 550 -11.07 28.20 36.78
CA HIS A 550 -12.43 27.71 36.63
C HIS A 550 -12.95 27.07 37.93
N ASP A 551 -12.17 26.17 38.53
CA ASP A 551 -12.52 25.50 39.79
C ASP A 551 -12.70 26.54 40.91
N ARG A 552 -11.77 27.50 41.05
CA ARG A 552 -11.89 28.61 42.01
C ARG A 552 -13.16 29.42 41.79
N LYS A 553 -13.50 29.72 40.54
CA LYS A 553 -14.72 30.49 40.21
C LYS A 553 -15.97 29.71 40.63
N ASN A 554 -16.03 28.41 40.34
CA ASN A 554 -17.16 27.56 40.74
C ASN A 554 -17.30 27.52 42.27
N THR A 555 -16.19 27.36 43.00
CA THR A 555 -16.18 27.38 44.48
C THR A 555 -16.62 28.74 45.04
N MET A 556 -16.19 29.84 44.42
CA MET A 556 -16.60 31.20 44.80
C MET A 556 -18.09 31.44 44.53
N ASP A 557 -18.60 30.98 43.38
CA ASP A 557 -20.02 31.08 43.05
C ASP A 557 -20.88 30.27 44.04
N GLU A 558 -20.44 29.08 44.46
CA GLU A 558 -21.11 28.31 45.52
C GLU A 558 -21.05 29.05 46.87
N TYR A 559 -19.90 29.59 47.25
CA TYR A 559 -19.75 30.39 48.48
C TYR A 559 -20.75 31.55 48.52
N ILE A 560 -20.84 32.34 47.43
CA ILE A 560 -21.77 33.47 47.31
C ILE A 560 -23.24 33.00 47.44
N GLN A 561 -23.60 31.86 46.84
CA GLN A 561 -24.94 31.30 46.97
C GLN A 561 -25.26 30.89 48.42
N ARG A 562 -24.31 30.25 49.10
CA ARG A 562 -24.46 29.84 50.52
C ARG A 562 -24.57 31.04 51.44
N PHE A 563 -23.73 32.05 51.23
CA PHE A 563 -23.79 33.32 51.95
C PHE A 563 -25.16 33.99 51.77
N GLY A 564 -25.67 34.06 50.53
CA GLY A 564 -27.01 34.59 50.26
C GLY A 564 -28.14 33.77 50.90
N HIS A 565 -27.96 32.46 51.12
CA HIS A 565 -28.90 31.64 51.89
C HIS A 565 -28.84 31.97 53.40
N LEU A 566 -27.64 32.20 53.93
CA LEU A 566 -27.46 32.62 55.32
C LEU A 566 -28.12 33.99 55.56
N GLU A 567 -27.90 34.96 54.67
CA GLU A 567 -28.54 36.29 54.75
C GLU A 567 -30.07 36.19 54.74
N LYS A 568 -30.64 35.34 53.88
CA LYS A 568 -32.09 35.10 53.85
C LYS A 568 -32.62 34.45 55.13
N LEU A 569 -31.83 33.55 55.73
CA LEU A 569 -32.18 32.88 56.98
C LEU A 569 -32.15 33.87 58.15
N VAL A 570 -31.11 34.72 58.21
CA VAL A 570 -30.94 35.76 59.24
C VAL A 570 -31.97 36.89 59.08
N GLY A 571 -32.19 37.37 57.85
CA GLY A 571 -33.14 38.46 57.57
C GLY A 571 -34.60 38.12 57.88
N LYS A 572 -34.94 36.83 57.98
CA LYS A 572 -36.28 36.33 58.35
C LYS A 572 -36.26 35.47 59.61
N GLU A 573 -35.26 35.65 60.46
CA GLU A 573 -35.00 34.77 61.60
C GLU A 573 -36.23 34.63 62.52
N SER A 574 -36.91 35.72 62.84
CA SER A 574 -38.10 35.70 63.68
C SER A 574 -39.26 34.87 63.11
N GLU A 575 -39.42 34.87 61.77
CA GLU A 575 -40.41 34.03 61.09
C GLU A 575 -39.99 32.55 61.16
N TRP A 576 -38.73 32.25 60.84
CA TRP A 576 -38.21 30.88 60.86
C TRP A 576 -38.23 30.26 62.26
N VAL A 577 -37.86 31.03 63.29
CA VAL A 577 -37.90 30.59 64.70
C VAL A 577 -39.33 30.28 65.13
N ARG A 578 -40.30 31.09 64.69
CA ARG A 578 -41.73 30.84 64.95
C ARG A 578 -42.23 29.54 64.30
N TYR A 579 -41.75 29.19 63.11
CA TYR A 579 -42.21 27.99 62.39
C TYR A 579 -41.44 26.70 62.74
N LEU A 580 -40.13 26.79 62.96
CA LEU A 580 -39.23 25.63 63.08
C LEU A 580 -38.65 25.44 64.49
N GLY A 581 -38.78 26.45 65.36
CA GLY A 581 -38.12 26.50 66.66
C GLY A 581 -36.67 27.00 66.58
N GLN A 582 -36.19 27.59 67.68
CA GLN A 582 -34.86 28.22 67.77
C GLN A 582 -33.73 27.22 67.47
N ASP A 583 -33.78 26.03 68.09
CA ASP A 583 -32.72 25.02 67.97
C ASP A 583 -32.49 24.56 66.51
N GLU A 584 -33.55 24.44 65.71
CA GLU A 584 -33.42 24.01 64.31
C GLU A 584 -32.87 25.14 63.42
N VAL A 585 -33.24 26.40 63.69
CA VAL A 585 -32.68 27.57 63.01
C VAL A 585 -31.18 27.68 63.32
N ASP A 586 -30.78 27.52 64.57
CA ASP A 586 -29.37 27.57 64.99
C ASP A 586 -28.56 26.41 64.38
N ARG A 587 -29.11 25.19 64.34
CA ARG A 587 -28.49 24.06 63.63
C ARG A 587 -28.32 24.31 62.13
N ARG A 588 -29.28 24.98 61.49
CA ARG A 588 -29.18 25.35 60.06
C ARG A 588 -28.13 26.43 59.83
N LYS A 589 -28.08 27.46 60.69
CA LYS A 589 -27.01 28.48 60.68
C LYS A 589 -25.63 27.84 60.82
N GLN A 590 -25.45 26.99 61.83
CA GLN A 590 -24.17 26.30 62.05
C GLN A 590 -23.76 25.42 60.87
N ARG A 591 -24.69 24.69 60.24
CA ARG A 591 -24.39 23.89 59.03
C ARG A 591 -23.94 24.75 57.86
N ILE A 592 -24.60 25.89 57.63
CA ILE A 592 -24.23 26.81 56.55
C ILE A 592 -22.85 27.43 56.83
N LEU A 593 -22.60 27.90 58.05
CA LEU A 593 -21.31 28.45 58.46
C LEU A 593 -20.15 27.44 58.37
N GLN A 594 -20.39 26.17 58.72
CA GLN A 594 -19.38 25.12 58.56
C GLN A 594 -19.06 24.84 57.08
N ALA A 595 -20.09 24.80 56.23
CA ALA A 595 -19.90 24.63 54.80
C ALA A 595 -19.17 25.85 54.18
N GLU A 596 -19.52 27.06 54.62
CA GLU A 596 -18.87 28.31 54.24
C GLU A 596 -17.38 28.29 54.57
N GLY A 597 -17.01 27.96 55.81
CA GLY A 597 -15.60 27.84 56.22
C GLY A 597 -14.83 26.76 55.43
N SER A 598 -15.50 25.69 55.00
CA SER A 598 -14.88 24.67 54.13
C SER A 598 -14.63 25.19 52.70
N LEU A 599 -15.53 26.01 52.16
CA LEU A 599 -15.40 26.64 50.85
C LEU A 599 -14.32 27.74 50.87
N GLU A 600 -14.24 28.55 51.94
CA GLU A 600 -13.16 29.53 52.13
C GLU A 600 -11.79 28.88 52.09
N LYS A 601 -11.63 27.76 52.82
CA LYS A 601 -10.40 26.98 52.80
C LYS A 601 -10.05 26.46 51.41
N GLN A 602 -11.02 25.95 50.66
CA GLN A 602 -10.80 25.50 49.28
C GLN A 602 -10.40 26.66 48.35
N ILE A 603 -11.01 27.84 48.51
CA ILE A 603 -10.64 29.04 47.75
C ILE A 603 -9.19 29.44 48.05
N GLU A 604 -8.78 29.40 49.32
CA GLU A 604 -7.39 29.65 49.72
C GLU A 604 -6.42 28.62 49.12
N GLU A 605 -6.76 27.34 49.16
CA GLU A 605 -5.99 26.26 48.53
C GLU A 605 -5.84 26.48 47.01
N HIS A 606 -6.92 26.86 46.31
CA HIS A 606 -6.86 27.21 44.89
C HIS A 606 -6.00 28.45 44.61
N ASN A 607 -6.05 29.48 45.46
CA ASN A 607 -5.21 30.68 45.30
C ASN A 607 -3.73 30.36 45.48
N ASN A 608 -3.38 29.54 46.47
CA ASN A 608 -2.00 29.10 46.70
C ASN A 608 -1.49 28.24 45.52
N ALA A 609 -2.33 27.35 44.99
CA ALA A 609 -2.01 26.56 43.80
C ALA A 609 -1.80 27.44 42.56
N LEU A 610 -2.66 28.45 42.36
CA LEU A 610 -2.53 29.42 41.25
C LEU A 610 -1.24 30.24 41.36
N TYR A 611 -0.89 30.69 42.56
CA TYR A 611 0.37 31.40 42.80
C TYR A 611 1.57 30.54 42.38
N THR A 612 1.59 29.28 42.81
CA THR A 612 2.66 28.32 42.48
C THR A 612 2.78 28.09 40.97
N VAL A 613 1.65 27.84 40.28
CA VAL A 613 1.65 27.61 38.82
C VAL A 613 2.12 28.85 38.06
N ARG A 614 1.72 30.06 38.49
CA ARG A 614 2.19 31.31 37.88
C ARG A 614 3.68 31.55 38.06
N GLU A 615 4.22 31.23 39.23
CA GLU A 615 5.67 31.29 39.43
C GLU A 615 6.41 30.31 38.51
N GLU A 616 5.90 29.09 38.34
CA GLU A 616 6.48 28.12 37.40
C GLU A 616 6.41 28.59 35.94
N ILE A 617 5.29 29.16 35.51
CA ILE A 617 5.12 29.76 34.17
C ILE A 617 6.14 30.88 33.96
N ASN A 618 6.23 31.81 34.91
CA ASN A 618 7.17 32.94 34.84
C ASN A 618 8.61 32.44 34.77
N LYS A 619 8.97 31.45 35.59
CA LYS A 619 10.30 30.82 35.54
C LYS A 619 10.59 30.24 34.16
N LYS A 620 9.67 29.45 33.59
CA LYS A 620 9.86 28.86 32.24
C LYS A 620 9.94 29.92 31.14
N MET A 621 9.16 31.00 31.20
CA MET A 621 9.26 32.10 30.23
C MET A 621 10.61 32.82 30.32
N THR A 622 11.17 33.01 31.52
CA THR A 622 12.50 33.62 31.68
C THR A 622 13.63 32.73 31.18
N GLU A 623 13.48 31.40 31.27
CA GLU A 623 14.42 30.42 30.72
C GLU A 623 14.38 30.41 29.18
N ASP A 624 13.18 30.51 28.59
CA ASP A 624 12.97 30.55 27.12
C ASP A 624 13.61 31.79 26.48
N THR A 625 13.48 32.95 27.14
CA THR A 625 14.09 34.22 26.67
C THR A 625 15.62 34.16 26.62
N ARG A 626 16.26 33.27 27.41
CA ARG A 626 17.71 33.06 27.40
C ARG A 626 18.16 31.95 26.46
N ALA A 627 17.23 31.12 25.98
CA ALA A 627 17.51 29.92 25.19
C ALA A 627 17.33 30.10 23.68
N LEU A 628 16.72 31.20 23.22
CA LEU A 628 16.58 31.52 21.81
C LEU A 628 17.96 31.65 21.14
N PRO A 629 18.30 30.78 20.17
CA PRO A 629 19.46 31.01 19.32
C PRO A 629 19.16 32.20 18.41
N SER A 630 20.11 33.14 18.36
CA SER A 630 20.16 34.23 17.37
C SER A 630 20.17 33.71 15.94
#